data_AF-A0A925T6W3-F1
#
_entry.id   AF-A0A925T6W3-F1
#
_cell.length_a   1.000
_cell.length_b   1.000
_cell.length_c   1.000
_cell.angle_alpha   90.00
_cell.angle_beta   90.00
_cell.angle_gamma   90.00
#
_symmetry.space_group_name_H-M   'P 1'
#
loop_
_entity.id
_entity.type
_entity.pdbx_description
1 polymer ?
#
loop_
_entity_poly.entity_id
_entity_poly.type
_entity_poly.pdbx_seq_one_letter_code
_entity_poly.pdbx_strand_id
1 'polypeptide(L)'
;AHETHRNKALFAAHIAAQLLNDNPEVRITADFSHWCVVSESLLKQQEEAVELASTRAIHIHARVGHTQSPQVSDPRAPEWSIELNTHISWWDKILAIRKKAGAPYFTITPEFGPAPYLPSFPYTKMTIVSQWDVNVYMMQLLKARYQGLNTE
;
A
#
# COMPACT_ATOMS: atom_id res chain seq x y z
N ALA A 1 -3.36 11.16 9.97
CA ALA A 1 -4.17 10.30 9.10
C ALA A 1 -4.30 8.92 9.73
N HIS A 2 -5.38 8.19 9.49
CA HIS A 2 -5.56 6.82 9.99
C HIS A 2 -5.09 5.81 8.96
N GLU A 3 -4.29 4.84 9.37
CA GLU A 3 -3.80 3.80 8.47
C GLU A 3 -4.88 2.74 8.18
N THR A 4 -4.97 2.32 6.92
CA THR A 4 -5.72 1.12 6.55
C THR A 4 -4.90 -0.10 6.95
N HIS A 5 -5.17 -0.63 8.14
CA HIS A 5 -4.42 -1.76 8.68
C HIS A 5 -5.38 -2.80 9.27
N ARG A 6 -5.10 -4.09 9.05
CA ARG A 6 -5.97 -5.23 9.45
C ARG A 6 -6.23 -5.38 10.96
N ASN A 7 -5.68 -4.49 11.78
CA ASN A 7 -5.76 -4.48 13.25
C ASN A 7 -6.24 -3.11 13.77
N LYS A 8 -6.91 -2.34 12.92
CA LYS A 8 -7.38 -0.97 13.20
C LYS A 8 -8.83 -0.83 12.73
N ALA A 9 -9.46 0.32 12.97
CA ALA A 9 -10.86 0.55 12.58
C ALA A 9 -11.10 0.40 11.06
N LEU A 10 -10.10 0.74 10.24
CA LEU A 10 -10.15 0.65 8.77
C LEU A 10 -9.64 -0.71 8.25
N PHE A 11 -9.97 -1.83 8.91
CA PHE A 11 -9.33 -3.13 8.64
C PHE A 11 -9.76 -3.81 7.33
N ALA A 12 -10.95 -3.49 6.79
CA ALA A 12 -11.48 -4.07 5.55
C ALA A 12 -12.04 -2.96 4.65
N ALA A 13 -11.93 -3.09 3.32
CA ALA A 13 -12.28 -2.00 2.41
C ALA A 13 -13.74 -1.57 2.52
N HIS A 14 -14.69 -2.52 2.57
CA HIS A 14 -16.12 -2.22 2.72
C HIS A 14 -16.46 -1.55 4.07
N ILE A 15 -15.80 -1.96 5.17
CA ILE A 15 -15.97 -1.33 6.48
C ILE A 15 -15.39 0.09 6.47
N ALA A 16 -14.21 0.26 5.88
CA ALA A 16 -13.59 1.57 5.73
C ALA A 16 -14.43 2.51 4.87
N ALA A 17 -15.05 2.02 3.79
CA ALA A 17 -15.93 2.81 2.94
C ALA A 17 -17.13 3.37 3.71
N GLN A 18 -17.80 2.53 4.52
CA GLN A 18 -18.88 2.97 5.39
C GLN A 18 -18.40 4.07 6.36
N LEU A 19 -17.28 3.84 7.05
CA LEU A 19 -16.74 4.81 8.00
C LEU A 19 -16.38 6.15 7.32
N LEU A 20 -15.76 6.12 6.15
CA LEU A 20 -15.35 7.33 5.41
C LEU A 20 -16.54 8.11 4.83
N ASN A 21 -17.66 7.45 4.55
CA ASN A 21 -18.92 8.10 4.20
C ASN A 21 -19.54 8.79 5.42
N ASP A 22 -19.57 8.10 6.56
CA ASP A 22 -20.14 8.65 7.79
C ASP A 22 -19.28 9.77 8.40
N ASN A 23 -17.98 9.80 8.07
CA ASN A 23 -17.00 10.77 8.59
C ASN A 23 -16.19 11.43 7.45
N PRO A 24 -16.76 12.41 6.72
CA PRO A 24 -16.16 13.02 5.53
C PRO A 24 -14.81 13.74 5.73
N GLU A 25 -14.50 14.13 6.96
CA GLU A 25 -13.28 14.80 7.37
C GLU A 25 -12.10 13.84 7.57
N VAL A 26 -12.37 12.54 7.78
CA VAL A 26 -11.33 11.54 7.99
C VAL A 26 -10.41 11.47 6.77
N ARG A 27 -9.11 11.45 7.05
CA ARG A 27 -8.02 11.28 6.08
C ARG A 27 -7.23 10.03 6.43
N ILE A 28 -6.77 9.32 5.40
CA ILE A 28 -6.12 8.02 5.58
C ILE A 28 -4.66 8.01 5.13
N THR A 29 -3.89 7.15 5.77
CA THR A 29 -2.65 6.60 5.22
C THR A 29 -3.05 5.33 4.48
N ALA A 30 -2.85 5.30 3.17
CA ALA A 30 -3.20 4.16 2.35
C ALA A 30 -2.12 3.09 2.43
N ASP A 31 -2.44 1.99 3.12
CA ASP A 31 -1.78 0.69 3.01
C ASP A 31 -2.83 -0.36 2.62
N PHE A 32 -3.09 -0.49 1.32
CA PHE A 32 -4.11 -1.43 0.82
C PHE A 32 -3.66 -2.90 0.87
N SER A 33 -2.38 -3.16 1.19
CA SER A 33 -1.86 -4.52 1.34
C SER A 33 -2.57 -5.28 2.46
N HIS A 34 -2.97 -4.57 3.52
CA HIS A 34 -3.74 -5.13 4.62
C HIS A 34 -5.15 -5.57 4.22
N TRP A 35 -5.78 -4.86 3.30
CA TRP A 35 -7.09 -5.25 2.79
C TRP A 35 -6.97 -6.49 1.91
N CYS A 36 -5.89 -6.63 1.15
CA CYS A 36 -5.68 -7.79 0.27
C CYS A 36 -5.71 -9.11 1.04
N VAL A 37 -5.03 -9.16 2.19
CA VAL A 37 -5.03 -10.36 3.05
C VAL A 37 -6.36 -10.57 3.78
N VAL A 38 -7.08 -9.49 4.13
CA VAL A 38 -8.40 -9.62 4.79
C VAL A 38 -9.47 -10.14 3.84
N SER A 39 -9.41 -9.77 2.56
CA SER A 39 -10.38 -10.21 1.54
C SER A 39 -9.90 -11.39 0.69
N GLU A 40 -8.73 -11.95 0.99
CA GLU A 40 -8.05 -12.98 0.21
C GLU A 40 -8.05 -12.74 -1.32
N SER A 41 -7.91 -11.48 -1.70
CA SER A 41 -8.01 -11.04 -3.10
C SER A 41 -7.27 -9.74 -3.30
N LEU A 42 -6.91 -9.42 -4.54
CA LEU A 42 -6.39 -8.08 -4.91
C LEU A 42 -7.53 -7.06 -5.03
N LEU A 43 -8.40 -7.02 -4.02
CA LEU A 43 -9.54 -6.10 -3.87
C LEU A 43 -10.53 -6.13 -5.05
N LYS A 44 -10.63 -7.28 -5.72
CA LYS A 44 -11.61 -7.52 -6.79
C LYS A 44 -13.02 -7.33 -6.24
N GLN A 45 -13.89 -6.64 -6.97
CA GLN A 45 -15.26 -6.30 -6.55
C GLN A 45 -15.34 -5.35 -5.35
N GLN A 46 -14.24 -4.68 -5.00
CA GLN A 46 -14.19 -3.65 -3.96
C GLN A 46 -13.66 -2.32 -4.53
N GLU A 47 -13.76 -2.13 -5.85
CA GLU A 47 -13.21 -0.99 -6.58
C GLU A 47 -13.81 0.33 -6.10
N GLU A 48 -15.11 0.38 -5.78
CA GLU A 48 -15.78 1.56 -5.24
C GLU A 48 -15.23 1.97 -3.86
N ALA A 49 -14.95 0.98 -2.99
CA ALA A 49 -14.37 1.23 -1.68
C ALA A 49 -12.92 1.74 -1.80
N VAL A 50 -12.13 1.14 -2.69
CA VAL A 50 -10.77 1.57 -3.01
C VAL A 50 -10.78 2.98 -3.61
N GLU A 51 -11.74 3.29 -4.46
CA GLU A 51 -11.96 4.63 -5.02
C GLU A 51 -12.20 5.67 -3.94
N LEU A 52 -13.21 5.43 -3.08
CA LEU A 52 -13.52 6.33 -1.97
C LEU A 52 -12.30 6.53 -1.07
N ALA A 53 -11.63 5.44 -0.67
CA ALA A 53 -10.43 5.50 0.14
C ALA A 53 -9.31 6.31 -0.54
N SER A 54 -9.14 6.15 -1.86
CA SER A 54 -8.14 6.88 -2.63
C SER A 54 -8.40 8.39 -2.63
N THR A 55 -9.67 8.83 -2.60
CA THR A 55 -10.01 10.25 -2.44
C THR A 55 -9.66 10.82 -1.07
N ARG A 56 -9.53 9.96 -0.05
CA ARG A 56 -9.24 10.35 1.34
C ARG A 56 -7.77 10.16 1.72
N ALA A 57 -6.97 9.51 0.87
CA ALA A 57 -5.57 9.23 1.13
C ALA A 57 -4.70 10.49 1.01
N ILE A 58 -3.96 10.80 2.07
CA ILE A 58 -3.01 11.93 2.08
C ILE A 58 -1.55 11.48 2.23
N HIS A 59 -1.34 10.19 2.48
CA HIS A 59 -0.04 9.52 2.61
C HIS A 59 -0.18 8.08 2.12
N ILE A 60 0.91 7.49 1.60
CA ILE A 60 0.98 6.08 1.20
C ILE A 60 2.05 5.37 2.02
N HIS A 61 1.70 4.23 2.59
CA HIS A 61 2.68 3.21 2.95
C HIS A 61 2.80 2.25 1.74
N ALA A 62 3.94 2.30 1.06
CA ALA A 62 4.16 1.61 -0.20
C ALA A 62 4.62 0.16 0.02
N ARG A 63 3.79 -0.62 0.73
CA ARG A 63 3.93 -2.06 0.89
C ARG A 63 3.16 -2.77 -0.21
N VAL A 64 3.75 -3.80 -0.79
CA VAL A 64 3.08 -4.67 -1.78
C VAL A 64 2.65 -5.94 -1.07
N GLY A 65 1.34 -6.15 -0.94
CA GLY A 65 0.76 -7.37 -0.42
C GLY A 65 0.25 -8.31 -1.50
N HIS A 66 -0.22 -9.47 -1.06
CA HIS A 66 -0.91 -10.45 -1.89
C HIS A 66 -2.10 -11.02 -1.12
N THR A 67 -2.78 -11.99 -1.73
CA THR A 67 -4.02 -12.56 -1.18
C THR A 67 -3.86 -13.28 0.16
N GLN A 68 -2.64 -13.61 0.60
CA GLN A 68 -2.40 -14.40 1.81
C GLN A 68 -1.47 -13.70 2.82
N SER A 69 -0.94 -12.53 2.48
CA SER A 69 -0.05 -11.74 3.34
C SER A 69 -0.10 -10.28 2.92
N PRO A 70 0.00 -9.31 3.84
CA PRO A 70 0.16 -7.90 3.46
C PRO A 70 1.53 -7.63 2.82
N GLN A 71 2.41 -8.61 2.70
CA GLN A 71 3.75 -8.42 2.16
C GLN A 71 4.18 -9.59 1.28
N VAL A 72 4.58 -9.29 0.05
CA VAL A 72 5.28 -10.22 -0.84
C VAL A 72 6.71 -10.46 -0.36
N SER A 73 7.31 -11.59 -0.73
CA SER A 73 8.68 -11.91 -0.33
C SER A 73 9.71 -10.90 -0.86
N ASP A 74 9.60 -10.53 -2.13
CA ASP A 74 10.47 -9.57 -2.81
C ASP A 74 9.74 -8.96 -4.00
N PRO A 75 9.45 -7.64 -4.02
CA PRO A 75 8.73 -7.02 -5.13
C PRO A 75 9.52 -7.02 -6.46
N ARG A 76 10.82 -7.34 -6.44
CA ARG A 76 11.64 -7.47 -7.65
C ARG A 76 11.41 -8.78 -8.40
N ALA A 77 10.84 -9.78 -7.74
CA ALA A 77 10.66 -11.11 -8.31
C ALA A 77 9.50 -11.10 -9.32
N PRO A 78 9.68 -11.69 -10.52
CA PRO A 78 8.69 -11.63 -11.60
C PRO A 78 7.35 -12.27 -11.26
N GLU A 79 7.34 -13.26 -10.35
CA GLU A 79 6.13 -13.90 -9.84
C GLU A 79 5.21 -12.93 -9.06
N TRP A 80 5.75 -11.83 -8.53
CA TRP A 80 4.99 -10.78 -7.83
C TRP A 80 4.66 -9.57 -8.71
N SER A 81 4.88 -9.68 -10.03
CA SER A 81 4.65 -8.58 -10.96
C SER A 81 3.18 -8.13 -11.01
N ILE A 82 2.23 -9.06 -10.84
CA ILE A 82 0.81 -8.74 -10.81
C ILE A 82 0.51 -7.87 -9.59
N GLU A 83 0.90 -8.32 -8.41
CA GLU A 83 0.71 -7.64 -7.14
C GLU A 83 1.36 -6.26 -7.14
N LEU A 84 2.62 -6.17 -7.56
CA LEU A 84 3.36 -4.91 -7.65
C LEU A 84 2.63 -3.92 -8.56
N ASN A 85 2.27 -4.34 -9.78
CA ASN A 85 1.59 -3.46 -10.74
C ASN A 85 0.20 -3.04 -10.26
N THR A 86 -0.53 -3.93 -9.58
CA THR A 86 -1.83 -3.60 -8.98
C THR A 86 -1.67 -2.52 -7.90
N HIS A 87 -0.72 -2.68 -6.98
CA HIS A 87 -0.47 -1.67 -5.93
C HIS A 87 -0.02 -0.33 -6.53
N ILE A 88 0.87 -0.35 -7.52
CA ILE A 88 1.28 0.84 -8.27
C ILE A 88 0.07 1.55 -8.88
N SER A 89 -0.89 0.82 -9.46
CA SER A 89 -2.08 1.42 -10.05
C SER A 89 -2.96 2.16 -9.03
N TRP A 90 -3.03 1.66 -7.79
CA TRP A 90 -3.73 2.34 -6.70
C TRP A 90 -2.99 3.60 -6.27
N TRP A 91 -1.67 3.53 -6.16
CA TRP A 91 -0.84 4.68 -5.82
C TRP A 91 -0.90 5.78 -6.88
N ASP A 92 -0.83 5.42 -8.17
CA ASP A 92 -1.01 6.33 -9.29
C ASP A 92 -2.34 7.08 -9.20
N LYS A 93 -3.42 6.36 -8.86
CA LYS A 93 -4.76 6.94 -8.70
C LYS A 93 -4.80 7.94 -7.54
N ILE A 94 -4.25 7.59 -6.39
CA ILE A 94 -4.15 8.48 -5.22
C ILE A 94 -3.39 9.76 -5.59
N LEU A 95 -2.22 9.63 -6.21
CA LEU A 95 -1.39 10.76 -6.63
C LEU A 95 -2.09 11.65 -7.65
N ALA A 96 -2.78 11.06 -8.64
CA ALA A 96 -3.56 11.81 -9.62
C ALA A 96 -4.68 12.63 -8.97
N ILE A 97 -5.40 12.04 -8.01
CA ILE A 97 -6.44 12.74 -7.23
C ILE A 97 -5.84 13.89 -6.43
N ARG A 98 -4.73 13.65 -5.73
CA ARG A 98 -4.05 14.65 -4.89
C ARG A 98 -3.50 15.80 -5.71
N LYS A 99 -2.91 15.51 -6.87
CA LYS A 99 -2.45 16.52 -7.83
C LYS A 99 -3.62 17.37 -8.35
N LYS A 100 -4.72 16.73 -8.76
CA LYS A 100 -5.92 17.44 -9.24
C LYS A 100 -6.52 18.35 -8.15
N ALA A 101 -6.44 17.94 -6.89
CA ALA A 101 -6.86 18.73 -5.74
C ALA A 101 -5.88 19.86 -5.36
N GLY A 102 -4.79 20.05 -6.12
CA GLY A 102 -3.81 21.12 -5.88
C GLY A 102 -2.93 20.88 -4.65
N ALA A 103 -2.74 19.63 -4.22
CA ALA A 103 -1.87 19.33 -3.09
C ALA A 103 -0.42 19.79 -3.40
N PRO A 104 0.23 20.57 -2.50
CA PRO A 104 1.55 21.11 -2.75
C PRO A 104 2.64 20.03 -2.76
N TYR A 105 2.43 18.96 -1.99
CA TYR A 105 3.28 17.78 -1.93
C TYR A 105 2.48 16.54 -1.54
N PHE A 106 3.10 15.37 -1.69
CA PHE A 106 2.56 14.08 -1.25
C PHE A 106 3.68 13.20 -0.71
N THR A 107 3.46 12.55 0.44
CA THR A 107 4.49 11.71 1.07
C THR A 107 4.27 10.24 0.79
N ILE A 108 5.34 9.49 0.55
CA ILE A 108 5.29 8.04 0.34
C ILE A 108 6.40 7.35 1.14
N THR A 109 6.05 6.34 1.94
CA THR A 109 7.02 5.59 2.73
C THR A 109 7.04 4.13 2.27
N PRO A 110 8.13 3.63 1.66
CA PRO A 110 8.36 2.21 1.50
C PRO A 110 8.40 1.54 2.87
N GLU A 111 7.53 0.56 3.08
CA GLU A 111 7.25 0.05 4.42
C GLU A 111 7.33 -1.49 4.51
N PHE A 112 8.24 -2.12 3.76
CA PHE A 112 8.47 -3.54 3.94
C PHE A 112 8.99 -3.79 5.36
N GLY A 113 8.22 -4.55 6.15
CA GLY A 113 8.46 -4.86 7.55
C GLY A 113 9.41 -6.04 7.74
N PRO A 114 9.99 -6.20 8.95
CA PRO A 114 10.91 -7.29 9.24
C PRO A 114 10.14 -8.62 9.38
N ALA A 115 10.84 -9.70 9.73
CA ALA A 115 10.19 -10.94 10.16
C ALA A 115 9.13 -10.65 11.25
N PRO A 116 7.94 -11.29 11.21
CA PRO A 116 7.57 -12.40 10.34
C PRO A 116 6.97 -11.99 8.98
N TYR A 117 6.89 -10.71 8.64
CA TYR A 117 6.39 -10.29 7.31
C TYR A 117 7.34 -10.70 6.20
N LEU A 118 8.64 -10.61 6.44
CA LEU A 118 9.64 -11.22 5.57
C LEU A 118 9.78 -12.71 5.89
N PRO A 119 9.51 -13.61 4.92
CA PRO A 119 9.77 -15.02 5.10
C PRO A 119 11.23 -15.25 5.47
N SER A 120 11.45 -16.24 6.33
CA SER A 120 12.78 -16.57 6.82
C SER A 120 13.01 -18.07 6.67
N PHE A 121 14.26 -18.44 6.45
CA PHE A 121 14.64 -19.85 6.42
C PHE A 121 14.33 -20.52 7.78
N PRO A 122 13.79 -21.75 7.78
CA PRO A 122 13.55 -22.48 9.01
C PRO A 122 14.88 -22.72 9.73
N TYR A 123 14.83 -22.86 11.06
CA TYR A 123 15.96 -23.06 11.97
C TYR A 123 16.92 -21.85 12.10
N THR A 124 17.37 -21.25 11.00
CA THR A 124 18.30 -20.10 11.04
C THR A 124 17.60 -18.78 11.32
N LYS A 125 16.29 -18.68 11.00
CA LYS A 125 15.50 -17.44 11.05
C LYS A 125 16.10 -16.29 10.22
N MET A 126 17.01 -16.62 9.29
CA MET A 126 17.58 -15.65 8.38
C MET A 126 16.52 -15.28 7.34
N THR A 127 16.24 -13.99 7.16
CA THR A 127 15.30 -13.53 6.13
C THR A 127 15.82 -13.90 4.74
N ILE A 128 14.92 -14.28 3.85
CA ILE A 128 15.30 -14.70 2.48
C ILE A 128 15.84 -13.53 1.63
N VAL A 129 15.53 -12.29 2.03
CA VAL A 129 16.02 -11.05 1.42
C VAL A 129 16.36 -10.00 2.49
N SER A 130 17.20 -9.04 2.12
CA SER A 130 17.50 -7.85 2.93
C SER A 130 16.31 -6.88 2.92
N GLN A 131 15.73 -6.62 4.10
CA GLN A 131 14.64 -5.65 4.26
C GLN A 131 15.03 -4.26 3.78
N TRP A 132 16.28 -3.85 4.05
CA TRP A 132 16.81 -2.57 3.63
C TRP A 132 16.85 -2.44 2.12
N ASP A 133 17.39 -3.45 1.43
CA ASP A 133 17.54 -3.41 -0.03
C ASP A 133 16.18 -3.38 -0.73
N VAL A 134 15.17 -4.07 -0.17
CA VAL A 134 13.80 -4.02 -0.68
C VAL A 134 13.20 -2.62 -0.53
N ASN A 135 13.33 -1.99 0.64
CA ASN A 135 12.81 -0.64 0.85
C ASN A 135 13.54 0.41 0.00
N VAL A 136 14.86 0.28 -0.18
CA VAL A 136 15.64 1.13 -1.09
C VAL A 136 15.20 0.95 -2.53
N TYR A 137 15.00 -0.30 -2.98
CA TYR A 137 14.49 -0.58 -4.33
C TYR A 137 13.13 0.09 -4.55
N MET A 138 12.18 -0.08 -3.62
CA MET A 138 10.86 0.54 -3.71
C MET A 138 10.94 2.07 -3.72
N MET A 139 11.80 2.67 -2.88
CA MET A 139 12.06 4.11 -2.91
C MET A 139 12.53 4.57 -4.30
N GLN A 140 13.51 3.88 -4.89
CA GLN A 140 14.07 4.24 -6.18
C GLN A 140 13.05 4.07 -7.31
N LEU A 141 12.30 2.97 -7.31
CA LEU A 141 11.22 2.69 -8.26
C LEU A 141 10.19 3.83 -8.26
N LEU A 142 9.71 4.22 -7.08
CA LEU A 142 8.66 5.23 -6.94
C LEU A 142 9.18 6.63 -7.24
N LYS A 143 10.42 6.97 -6.84
CA LYS A 143 11.06 8.23 -7.22
C LYS A 143 11.22 8.37 -8.74
N ALA A 144 11.61 7.30 -9.42
CA ALA A 144 11.71 7.30 -10.88
C ALA A 144 10.32 7.43 -11.54
N ARG A 145 9.33 6.69 -11.04
CA ARG A 145 7.96 6.71 -11.58
C ARG A 145 7.28 8.08 -11.42
N TYR A 146 7.46 8.71 -10.26
CA TYR A 146 6.81 9.97 -9.90
C TYR A 146 7.73 11.18 -10.08
N GLN A 147 8.78 11.04 -10.88
CA GLN A 147 9.66 12.14 -11.23
C GLN A 147 8.85 13.30 -11.83
N GLY A 148 9.04 14.52 -11.31
CA GLY A 148 8.29 15.69 -11.71
C GLY A 148 6.96 15.90 -10.96
N LEU A 149 6.61 15.02 -10.03
CA LEU A 149 5.62 15.30 -8.99
C LEU A 149 6.34 15.75 -7.71
N ASN A 150 5.75 16.68 -6.97
CA ASN A 150 6.22 17.06 -5.64
C ASN A 150 5.91 15.92 -4.66
N THR A 151 6.78 14.92 -4.62
CA THR A 151 6.70 13.80 -3.69
C THR A 151 7.87 13.82 -2.73
N GLU A 152 7.59 13.57 -1.46
CA GLU A 152 8.56 13.50 -0.34
C GLU A 152 8.72 12.07 0.19
#